data_AF-A0A2V5SS88-F1
#
_entry.id   AF-A0A2V5SS88-F1
#
_cell.length_a   1.000
_cell.length_b   1.000
_cell.length_c   1.000
_cell.angle_alpha   90.00
_cell.angle_beta   90.00
_cell.angle_gamma   90.00
#
_symmetry.space_group_name_H-M   'P 1'
#
loop_
_entity.id
_entity.type
_entity.pdbx_description
1 polymer ?
#
loop_
_entity_poly.entity_id
_entity_poly.type
_entity_poly.pdbx_seq_one_letter_code
_entity_poly.pdbx_strand_id
1 'polypeptide(L)'
;MYATLGGLNERDLSIAFNDIDFCLRVRELNLRVVWTPHAELIHRESSSRGLEDTEEKQGRFHQELRYMQQRWREPLRDDPFYNPNLDLTDELFTLAFPPRLHAPWKDFDRANKATGKGGSPNNGD
;
A
#
# COMPACT_ATOMS: atom_id res chain seq x y z
N MET A 1 -19.53 -2.60 -14.88
CA MET A 1 -18.43 -2.56 -13.89
C MET A 1 -18.95 -2.30 -12.48
N TYR A 2 -19.47 -1.11 -12.14
CA TYR A 2 -19.96 -0.82 -10.78
C TYR A 2 -20.99 -1.85 -10.27
N ALA A 3 -22.08 -2.04 -11.01
CA ALA A 3 -23.09 -3.05 -10.69
C ALA A 3 -22.54 -4.49 -10.73
N THR A 4 -21.58 -4.77 -11.62
CA THR A 4 -20.90 -6.06 -11.73
C THR A 4 -20.12 -6.42 -10.45
N LEU A 5 -19.56 -5.40 -9.79
CA LEU A 5 -18.86 -5.52 -8.51
C LEU A 5 -19.83 -5.43 -7.31
N GLY A 6 -21.14 -5.34 -7.52
CA GLY A 6 -22.11 -5.17 -6.44
C GLY A 6 -22.06 -3.80 -5.76
N GLY A 7 -21.48 -2.78 -6.42
CA GLY A 7 -21.35 -1.44 -5.86
C GLY A 7 -20.26 -1.29 -4.79
N LEU A 8 -20.42 -0.29 -3.92
CA LEU A 8 -19.55 -0.09 -2.75
C LEU A 8 -19.92 -1.08 -1.63
N ASN A 9 -18.96 -1.40 -0.76
CA ASN A 9 -19.22 -2.23 0.41
C ASN A 9 -19.84 -1.40 1.54
N GLU A 10 -21.11 -1.04 1.39
CA GLU A 10 -21.84 -0.22 2.38
C GLU A 10 -22.01 -0.92 3.73
N ARG A 11 -21.91 -2.26 3.76
CA ARG A 11 -22.06 -3.05 4.99
C ARG A 11 -20.85 -2.91 5.91
N ASP A 12 -19.65 -3.03 5.36
CA ASP A 12 -18.42 -3.06 6.17
C ASP A 12 -17.61 -1.76 6.07
N LEU A 13 -17.86 -0.91 5.05
CA LEU A 13 -17.16 0.34 4.72
C LEU A 13 -18.17 1.44 4.38
N SER A 14 -18.95 1.83 5.38
CA SER A 14 -20.02 2.83 5.22
C SER A 14 -19.50 4.24 4.95
N ILE A 15 -18.33 4.60 5.50
CA ILE A 15 -17.83 5.97 5.50
C ILE A 15 -16.37 6.06 5.05
N ALA A 16 -15.45 5.30 5.64
CA ALA A 16 -14.04 5.33 5.28
C ALA A 16 -13.67 4.16 4.36
N PHE A 17 -12.63 4.37 3.55
CA PHE A 17 -11.95 3.36 2.72
C PHE A 17 -12.79 2.67 1.63
N ASN A 18 -14.05 3.06 1.43
CA ASN A 18 -14.96 2.44 0.46
C ASN A 18 -14.47 2.59 -0.99
N ASP A 19 -13.86 3.71 -1.31
CA ASP A 19 -13.22 4.05 -2.58
C ASP A 19 -11.96 3.21 -2.80
N ILE A 20 -11.14 3.03 -1.75
CA ILE A 20 -9.93 2.19 -1.80
C ILE A 20 -10.32 0.72 -2.02
N ASP A 21 -11.25 0.17 -1.24
CA ASP A 21 -11.75 -1.20 -1.42
C ASP A 21 -12.31 -1.42 -2.82
N PHE A 22 -13.13 -0.49 -3.32
CA PHE A 22 -13.68 -0.59 -4.67
C PHE A 22 -12.56 -0.60 -5.73
N CYS A 23 -11.57 0.29 -5.63
CA CYS A 23 -10.44 0.31 -6.55
C CYS A 23 -9.61 -0.98 -6.51
N LEU A 24 -9.41 -1.56 -5.32
CA LEU A 24 -8.72 -2.84 -5.17
C LEU A 24 -9.52 -4.01 -5.77
N ARG A 25 -10.85 -4.04 -5.61
CA ARG A 25 -11.72 -5.03 -6.27
C ARG A 25 -11.75 -4.89 -7.79
N VAL A 26 -11.70 -3.66 -8.31
CA VAL A 26 -11.53 -3.41 -9.76
C VAL A 26 -10.21 -4.03 -10.25
N ARG A 27 -9.13 -3.90 -9.48
CA ARG A 27 -7.83 -4.52 -9.82
C ARG A 27 -7.88 -6.05 -9.79
N GLU A 28 -8.66 -6.66 -8.91
CA GLU A 28 -8.87 -8.13 -8.91
C GLU A 28 -9.52 -8.64 -10.22
N LEU A 29 -10.27 -7.79 -10.93
CA LEU A 29 -10.80 -8.08 -12.27
C LEU A 29 -9.77 -7.83 -13.40
N ASN A 30 -8.50 -7.61 -13.06
CA ASN A 30 -7.42 -7.27 -14.00
C ASN A 30 -7.70 -5.97 -14.79
N LEU A 31 -8.46 -5.05 -14.20
CA LEU A 31 -8.74 -3.73 -14.75
C LEU A 31 -7.83 -2.66 -14.11
N ARG A 32 -7.72 -1.50 -14.77
CA ARG A 32 -6.91 -0.38 -14.32
C ARG A 32 -7.78 0.77 -13.80
N VAL A 33 -7.37 1.35 -12.68
CA VAL A 33 -7.88 2.64 -12.17
C VAL A 33 -6.94 3.72 -12.70
N VAL A 34 -7.49 4.68 -13.46
CA VAL A 34 -6.70 5.67 -14.20
C VAL A 34 -7.11 7.07 -13.75
N TRP A 35 -6.11 7.88 -13.39
CA TRP A 35 -6.27 9.31 -13.17
C TRP A 35 -6.01 10.07 -14.48
N THR A 36 -6.75 11.16 -14.71
CA THR A 36 -6.55 12.05 -15.86
C THR A 36 -6.55 13.51 -15.40
N PRO A 37 -5.57 14.33 -15.84
CA PRO A 37 -5.57 15.76 -15.54
C PRO A 37 -6.66 16.53 -16.29
N HIS A 38 -7.32 15.91 -17.28
CA HIS A 38 -8.36 16.57 -18.09
C HIS A 38 -9.73 16.61 -17.40
N ALA A 39 -9.88 15.98 -16.24
CA ALA A 39 -11.09 16.03 -15.43
C ALA A 39 -10.76 16.68 -14.08
N GLU A 40 -11.34 17.86 -13.84
CA GLU A 40 -11.15 18.61 -12.60
C GLU A 40 -12.44 18.58 -11.76
N LEU A 41 -12.31 18.19 -10.51
CA LEU A 41 -13.41 18.16 -9.54
C LEU A 41 -12.94 18.80 -8.23
N ILE A 42 -13.79 19.63 -7.64
CA ILE A 42 -13.51 20.24 -6.33
C ILE A 42 -14.13 19.37 -5.24
N HIS A 43 -13.28 18.78 -4.39
CA HIS A 43 -13.72 18.05 -3.21
C HIS A 43 -13.61 18.93 -1.96
N ARG A 44 -14.73 19.20 -1.30
CA ARG A 44 -14.77 19.86 0.01
C ARG A 44 -14.72 18.80 1.10
N GLU A 45 -13.52 18.32 1.36
CA GLU A 45 -13.26 17.20 2.26
C GLU A 45 -13.91 17.39 3.64
N SER A 46 -14.56 16.34 4.14
CA SER A 46 -15.18 16.25 5.47
C SER A 46 -16.22 17.35 5.79
N SER A 47 -16.69 18.10 4.79
CA SER A 47 -17.58 19.26 4.97
C SER A 47 -18.94 18.93 5.59
N SER A 48 -19.54 17.78 5.24
CA SER A 48 -20.82 17.32 5.80
C SER A 48 -20.65 16.33 6.96
N ARG A 49 -19.55 15.57 6.98
CA ARG A 49 -19.27 14.52 7.97
C ARG A 49 -18.72 15.07 9.30
N GLY A 50 -17.95 16.16 9.23
CA GLY A 50 -17.15 16.64 10.35
C GLY A 50 -15.99 15.71 10.69
N LEU A 51 -15.40 15.91 11.87
CA LEU A 51 -14.27 15.13 12.36
C LEU A 51 -14.70 13.79 12.95
N GLU A 52 -13.75 12.87 13.13
CA GLU A 52 -13.90 11.61 13.87
C GLU A 52 -13.78 11.85 15.38
N ASP A 53 -14.72 12.62 15.94
CA ASP A 53 -14.62 13.25 17.26
C ASP A 53 -15.52 12.60 18.34
N THR A 54 -16.39 11.67 17.97
CA THR A 54 -17.24 10.93 18.92
C THR A 54 -16.80 9.48 19.05
N GLU A 55 -17.08 8.86 20.21
CA GLU A 55 -16.76 7.44 20.45
C GLU A 55 -17.42 6.52 19.42
N GLU A 56 -18.65 6.82 19.01
CA GLU A 56 -19.37 6.06 17.98
C GLU A 56 -18.66 6.14 16.62
N LYS A 57 -18.29 7.36 16.21
CA LYS A 57 -17.58 7.63 14.97
C LYS A 57 -16.21 6.92 14.93
N GLN A 58 -15.45 7.05 16.02
CA GLN A 58 -14.19 6.33 16.18
C GLN A 58 -14.40 4.81 16.20
N GLY A 59 -15.45 4.33 16.88
CA GLY A 59 -15.80 2.91 16.91
C GLY A 59 -16.07 2.34 15.52
N ARG A 60 -16.84 3.06 14.69
CA ARG A 60 -17.04 2.75 13.27
C ARG A 60 -15.71 2.76 12.51
N PHE A 61 -14.93 3.84 12.60
CA PHE A 61 -13.66 3.96 11.90
C PHE A 61 -12.71 2.77 12.20
N HIS A 62 -12.61 2.36 13.47
CA HIS A 62 -11.81 1.19 13.85
C HIS A 62 -12.37 -0.12 13.29
N GLN A 63 -13.69 -0.27 13.14
CA GLN A 63 -14.29 -1.44 12.48
C GLN A 63 -13.94 -1.47 10.99
N GLU A 64 -14.08 -0.34 10.29
CA GLU A 64 -13.75 -0.19 8.87
C GLU A 64 -12.25 -0.43 8.62
N LEU A 65 -11.39 0.11 9.50
CA LEU A 65 -9.95 -0.14 9.49
C LEU A 65 -9.62 -1.64 9.67
N ARG A 66 -10.28 -2.32 10.61
CA ARG A 66 -10.08 -3.77 10.81
C ARG A 66 -10.49 -4.56 9.57
N TYR A 67 -11.58 -4.21 8.91
CA TYR A 67 -11.96 -4.83 7.64
C TYR A 67 -10.84 -4.68 6.60
N MET A 68 -10.31 -3.46 6.40
CA MET A 68 -9.24 -3.21 5.45
C MET A 68 -7.97 -4.01 5.79
N GLN A 69 -7.57 -4.03 7.06
CA GLN A 69 -6.42 -4.80 7.52
C GLN A 69 -6.60 -6.31 7.36
N GLN A 70 -7.83 -6.84 7.43
CA GLN A 70 -8.09 -8.26 7.25
C GLN A 70 -8.16 -8.64 5.76
N ARG A 71 -8.89 -7.87 4.96
CA ARG A 71 -9.16 -8.18 3.54
C ARG A 71 -8.02 -7.78 2.61
N TRP A 72 -7.32 -6.69 2.91
CA TRP A 72 -6.37 -6.04 2.02
C TRP A 72 -4.95 -5.96 2.58
N ARG A 73 -4.63 -6.75 3.62
CA ARG A 73 -3.29 -6.77 4.24
C ARG A 73 -2.16 -6.87 3.23
N GLU A 74 -2.20 -7.88 2.37
CA GLU A 74 -1.10 -8.20 1.47
C GLU A 74 -0.98 -7.14 0.36
N PRO A 75 -2.07 -6.74 -0.35
CA PRO A 75 -1.97 -5.71 -1.38
C PRO A 75 -1.57 -4.32 -0.85
N LEU A 76 -1.89 -4.00 0.42
CA LEU A 76 -1.45 -2.76 1.05
C LEU A 76 0.00 -2.82 1.53
N ARG A 77 0.47 -3.99 2.00
CA ARG A 77 1.88 -4.18 2.37
C ARG A 77 2.79 -4.07 1.15
N ASP A 78 2.40 -4.73 0.06
CA ASP A 78 3.20 -4.91 -1.15
C ASP A 78 2.61 -4.12 -2.33
N ASP A 79 2.18 -2.87 -2.10
CA ASP A 79 1.64 -2.02 -3.15
C ASP A 79 2.70 -1.78 -4.24
N PRO A 80 2.47 -2.20 -5.51
CA PRO A 80 3.41 -1.99 -6.60
C PRO A 80 3.66 -0.52 -6.93
N PHE A 81 2.81 0.40 -6.46
CA PHE A 81 2.94 1.83 -6.70
C PHE A 81 3.62 2.58 -5.54
N TYR A 82 3.85 1.92 -4.40
CA TYR A 82 4.57 2.49 -3.27
C TYR A 82 6.05 2.13 -3.34
N ASN A 83 6.95 3.09 -3.10
CA ASN A 83 8.39 2.83 -3.16
C ASN A 83 8.78 1.85 -2.04
N PRO A 84 9.32 0.68 -2.37
CA PRO A 84 9.52 -0.36 -1.37
C PRO A 84 10.66 -0.09 -0.39
N ASN A 85 11.44 0.95 -0.61
CA ASN A 85 12.48 1.42 0.30
C ASN A 85 11.95 2.38 1.38
N LEU A 86 10.68 2.77 1.31
CA LEU A 86 10.06 3.69 2.27
C LEU A 86 9.27 2.96 3.34
N ASP A 87 9.20 3.58 4.52
CA ASP A 87 8.45 3.09 5.67
C ASP A 87 6.93 3.16 5.42
N LEU A 88 6.17 2.18 5.94
CA LEU A 88 4.71 2.13 5.77
C LEU A 88 3.93 2.79 6.92
N THR A 89 4.62 3.17 8.00
CA THR A 89 4.01 3.62 9.25
C THR A 89 4.23 5.10 9.50
N ASP A 90 5.24 5.69 8.88
CA ASP A 90 5.57 7.11 8.93
C ASP A 90 5.00 7.86 7.72
N GLU A 91 4.34 8.97 8.00
CA GLU A 91 3.78 9.88 6.99
C GLU A 91 4.87 10.74 6.30
N LEU A 92 6.09 10.74 6.84
CA LEU A 92 7.20 11.57 6.35
C LEU A 92 8.03 10.92 5.22
N PHE A 93 7.58 9.80 4.65
CA PHE A 93 8.28 9.10 3.57
C PHE A 93 9.75 8.77 3.92
N THR A 94 9.99 8.33 5.14
CA THR A 94 11.32 7.97 5.63
C THR A 94 11.75 6.60 5.09
N LEU A 95 13.05 6.30 5.19
CA LEU A 95 13.58 5.00 4.77
C LEU A 95 13.09 3.90 5.71
N ALA A 96 12.64 2.78 5.13
CA ALA A 96 12.23 1.61 5.89
C ALA A 96 13.41 1.02 6.68
N PHE A 97 13.18 0.76 7.97
CA PHE A 97 14.12 0.03 8.81
C PHE A 97 13.40 -1.04 9.67
N PRO A 98 13.73 -2.33 9.50
CA PRO A 98 14.66 -2.88 8.52
C PRO A 98 14.17 -2.71 7.06
N PRO A 99 15.05 -2.79 6.05
CA PRO A 99 14.64 -2.75 4.66
C PRO A 99 13.56 -3.79 4.35
N ARG A 100 12.49 -3.38 3.64
CA ARG A 100 11.37 -4.27 3.30
C ARG A 100 11.71 -5.28 2.20
N LEU A 101 12.70 -4.94 1.36
CA LEU A 101 13.19 -5.81 0.31
C LEU A 101 14.46 -6.54 0.74
N HIS A 102 14.55 -7.80 0.31
CA HIS A 102 15.81 -8.53 0.35
C HIS A 102 16.78 -7.95 -0.68
N ALA A 103 18.01 -7.68 -0.27
CA ALA A 103 19.07 -7.22 -1.16
C ALA A 103 19.66 -8.41 -1.93
N PRO A 104 19.37 -8.59 -3.23
CA PRO A 104 19.79 -9.80 -3.97
C PRO A 104 21.31 -9.96 -4.06
N TRP A 105 22.08 -8.87 -3.97
CA TRP A 105 23.55 -8.93 -3.96
C TRP A 105 24.12 -9.59 -2.69
N LYS A 106 23.37 -9.63 -1.58
CA LYS A 106 23.80 -10.35 -0.38
C LYS A 106 23.84 -11.87 -0.59
N ASP A 107 23.01 -12.40 -1.49
CA ASP A 107 23.03 -13.82 -1.85
C ASP A 107 24.30 -14.17 -2.66
N PHE A 108 24.69 -13.27 -3.56
CA PHE A 108 25.92 -13.40 -4.36
C PHE A 108 27.17 -13.44 -3.47
N ASP A 109 27.26 -12.53 -2.50
CA ASP A 109 28.37 -12.50 -1.55
C ASP A 109 28.45 -13.77 -0.70
N ARG A 110 27.29 -14.32 -0.32
CA ARG A 110 27.20 -15.57 0.46
C ARG A 110 27.63 -16.79 -0.36
N ALA A 111 27.21 -16.87 -1.61
CA ALA A 111 27.60 -17.92 -2.55
C ALA A 111 29.11 -17.87 -2.89
N ASN A 112 29.68 -16.68 -3.07
CA ASN A 112 31.11 -16.52 -3.33
C ASN A 112 31.97 -16.86 -2.11
N LYS A 113 31.52 -16.50 -0.90
CA LYS A 113 32.18 -16.93 0.35
C LYS A 113 32.12 -18.45 0.54
N ALA A 114 31.01 -19.09 0.18
CA ALA A 114 30.88 -20.55 0.27
C ALA A 114 31.73 -21.32 -0.76
N THR A 115 32.09 -20.68 -1.88
CA THR A 115 32.87 -21.30 -2.97
C THR A 115 34.36 -20.95 -2.96
N GLY A 116 34.84 -20.15 -2.00
CA GLY A 116 36.26 -19.85 -1.80
C GLY A 116 36.93 -19.02 -2.91
N LYS A 117 36.17 -18.44 -3.83
CA LYS A 117 36.70 -17.58 -4.91
C LYS A 117 36.62 -16.11 -4.50
N GLY A 118 37.54 -15.68 -3.64
CA GLY A 118 37.73 -14.28 -3.25
C GLY A 118 39.18 -13.86 -3.42
N GLY A 119 39.69 -13.84 -4.64
CA GLY A 119 41.01 -13.28 -4.98
C GLY A 119 40.84 -11.91 -5.63
N SER A 120 41.28 -10.85 -4.95
CA SER A 120 41.36 -9.49 -5.51
C SER A 120 42.39 -9.47 -6.66
N PRO A 121 42.12 -8.84 -7.81
CA PRO A 121 43.17 -8.61 -8.79
C PRO A 121 44.15 -7.60 -8.21
N ASN A 122 45.40 -8.05 -8.07
CA ASN A 122 46.53 -7.26 -7.67
C ASN A 122 46.81 -6.22 -8.77
N ASN A 123 46.53 -4.93 -8.52
CA ASN A 123 46.97 -3.84 -9.39
C ASN A 123 48.34 -3.39 -8.88
N GLY A 124 49.39 -4.02 -9.40
CA GLY A 124 50.71 -3.44 -9.46
C GLY A 124 50.87 -2.73 -10.80
N ASP A 125 51.12 -1.42 -10.74
CA ASP A 125 52.09 -0.66 -11.54
C ASP A 125 52.22 0.75 -10.92
#